data_AF-A0A7Y9GPY9-F1
#
_entry.id   AF-A0A7Y9GPY9-F1
#
_cell.length_a   1.000
_cell.length_b   1.000
_cell.length_c   1.000
_cell.angle_alpha   90.00
_cell.angle_beta   90.00
_cell.angle_gamma   90.00
#
_symmetry.space_group_name_H-M   'P 1'
#
loop_
_entity.id
_entity.type
_entity.pdbx_description
1 polymer ?
#
loop_
_entity_poly.entity_id
_entity_poly.type
_entity_poly.pdbx_seq_one_letter_code
_entity_poly.pdbx_strand_id
1 'polypeptide(L)'
;MDRTRRPARRAAVVAAMVVGAVLALASCAPVSDEDTADATATPTPTQTTEAPTPTPTGNGSGGNGNGGDGPVDPAQQTRRSGPAAEYGGPPFGDQGAEFLGDGQWCSTVALFWGDAPPPVNVAFTIDGVASHPAGALSAQPQVCGNAGATTSCIGFTMTPETGSVFCSMLLTAGPSFPGQATVTFVGTLVCTEAQYCDAAMARPASPGPPIVITDPGQPDEEPDPPTETDPPIDDTESPESEAP
;
A
#
# COMPACT_ATOMS: atom_id res chain seq x y z
N MET A 1 52.46 25.94 -28.74
CA MET A 1 52.03 25.28 -29.99
C MET A 1 52.71 23.91 -30.02
N ASP A 2 52.02 22.85 -29.59
CA ASP A 2 52.37 21.50 -30.03
C ASP A 2 51.15 20.60 -29.85
N ARG A 3 50.63 20.10 -30.97
CA ARG A 3 49.40 19.29 -31.05
C ARG A 3 49.81 17.83 -31.13
N THR A 4 49.43 17.06 -30.11
CA THR A 4 49.57 15.62 -30.04
C THR A 4 48.78 14.93 -31.15
N ARG A 5 49.50 14.24 -32.03
CA ARG A 5 48.99 13.22 -32.96
C ARG A 5 48.78 11.91 -32.19
N ARG A 6 47.67 11.21 -32.40
CA ARG A 6 47.66 9.86 -33.03
C ARG A 6 46.23 9.37 -33.36
N PRO A 7 46.07 8.47 -34.35
CA PRO A 7 44.80 8.10 -34.97
C PRO A 7 44.30 6.68 -34.64
N ALA A 8 43.01 6.47 -34.89
CA ALA A 8 42.30 5.26 -35.37
C ALA A 8 42.56 3.87 -34.75
N ARG A 9 41.50 3.25 -34.24
CA ARG A 9 41.17 1.84 -34.55
C ARG A 9 39.68 1.68 -34.87
N ARG A 10 39.45 0.97 -35.97
CA ARG A 10 38.18 0.55 -36.56
C ARG A 10 37.59 -0.63 -35.78
N ALA A 11 36.27 -0.70 -35.68
CA ALA A 11 35.53 -1.96 -35.78
C ALA A 11 34.06 -1.65 -36.12
N ALA A 12 33.66 -2.06 -37.32
CA ALA A 12 32.29 -2.05 -37.79
C ALA A 12 31.59 -3.34 -37.33
N VAL A 13 30.32 -3.26 -36.96
CA VAL A 13 29.38 -4.38 -37.11
C VAL A 13 28.12 -3.83 -37.75
N VAL A 14 27.95 -4.20 -39.01
CA VAL A 14 26.72 -4.09 -39.79
C VAL A 14 25.90 -5.34 -39.49
N ALA A 15 24.65 -5.19 -39.07
CA ALA A 15 23.66 -6.26 -39.14
C ALA A 15 22.33 -5.65 -39.58
N ALA A 16 22.02 -5.88 -40.85
CA ALA A 16 20.75 -5.58 -41.48
C ALA A 16 19.75 -6.71 -41.19
N MET A 17 18.52 -6.35 -40.82
CA MET A 17 17.35 -7.17 -41.11
C MET A 17 16.21 -6.26 -41.57
N VAL A 18 15.88 -6.39 -42.85
CA VAL A 18 14.70 -5.84 -43.53
C VAL A 18 14.05 -7.03 -44.21
N VAL A 19 12.82 -7.36 -43.84
CA VAL A 19 11.69 -7.93 -44.63
C VAL A 19 10.52 -7.99 -43.63
N GLY A 20 9.30 -7.50 -43.84
CA GLY A 20 8.60 -7.06 -45.04
C GLY A 20 7.19 -7.68 -45.07
N ALA A 21 6.17 -6.82 -45.07
CA ALA A 21 4.78 -7.01 -45.56
C ALA A 21 3.83 -7.91 -44.71
N VAL A 22 2.50 -7.73 -44.66
CA VAL A 22 1.49 -7.28 -45.65
C VAL A 22 0.23 -6.73 -44.94
N LEU A 23 -0.44 -5.75 -45.58
CA LEU A 23 -1.78 -5.22 -45.26
C LEU A 23 -2.91 -6.26 -45.34
N ALA A 24 -3.93 -6.15 -44.48
CA ALA A 24 -5.29 -6.59 -44.84
C ALA A 24 -6.35 -5.66 -44.23
N LEU A 25 -6.96 -4.84 -45.09
CA LEU A 25 -8.24 -4.17 -44.93
C LEU A 25 -9.36 -5.13 -45.35
N ALA A 26 -10.37 -5.32 -44.51
CA ALA A 26 -11.77 -5.70 -44.84
C ALA A 26 -12.55 -5.84 -43.51
N SER A 27 -13.41 -4.90 -43.11
CA SER A 27 -14.83 -4.73 -43.51
C SER A 27 -15.71 -5.95 -43.22
N CYS A 28 -16.54 -5.85 -42.17
CA CYS A 28 -17.91 -6.38 -42.18
C CYS A 28 -18.70 -5.84 -40.98
N ALA A 29 -19.48 -4.79 -41.23
CA ALA A 29 -20.77 -4.61 -40.56
C ALA A 29 -21.81 -5.47 -41.29
N PRO A 30 -22.88 -5.88 -40.61
CA PRO A 30 -24.18 -5.56 -41.19
C PRO A 30 -25.27 -5.15 -40.16
N VAL A 31 -26.08 -4.20 -40.64
CA VAL A 31 -27.54 -4.04 -40.59
C VAL A 31 -28.34 -4.04 -39.27
N SER A 32 -29.16 -2.99 -39.21
CA SER A 32 -30.33 -2.77 -38.36
C SER A 32 -31.37 -3.89 -38.49
N ASP A 33 -31.99 -4.25 -37.37
CA ASP A 33 -33.39 -4.67 -37.32
C ASP A 33 -34.17 -3.59 -36.54
N GLU A 34 -35.01 -2.87 -37.27
CA GLU A 34 -36.19 -2.22 -36.71
C GLU A 34 -37.31 -3.27 -36.70
N ASP A 35 -37.79 -3.65 -35.51
CA ASP A 35 -39.19 -4.03 -35.37
C ASP A 35 -39.75 -3.55 -34.03
N THR A 36 -40.44 -2.41 -34.12
CA THR A 36 -41.76 -2.10 -33.57
C THR A 36 -42.28 -2.96 -32.40
N ALA A 37 -42.43 -2.33 -31.22
CA ALA A 37 -43.75 -2.17 -30.55
C ALA A 37 -43.62 -1.46 -29.19
N ASP A 38 -44.13 -0.22 -29.18
CA ASP A 38 -44.95 0.43 -28.15
C ASP A 38 -45.20 -0.33 -26.82
N ALA A 39 -44.73 0.23 -25.70
CA ALA A 39 -45.44 0.24 -24.42
C ALA A 39 -44.75 1.17 -23.40
N THR A 40 -45.26 2.39 -23.31
CA THR A 40 -45.56 3.13 -22.07
C THR A 40 -45.12 2.46 -20.75
N ALA A 41 -44.12 3.04 -20.07
CA ALA A 41 -44.16 3.34 -18.63
C ALA A 41 -42.83 3.99 -18.19
N THR A 42 -42.90 5.25 -17.80
CA THR A 42 -41.89 5.94 -17.00
C THR A 42 -41.96 5.41 -15.55
N PRO A 43 -40.93 4.76 -14.98
CA PRO A 43 -40.89 4.59 -13.54
C PRO A 43 -40.32 5.87 -12.91
N THR A 44 -41.17 6.56 -12.16
CA THR A 44 -40.80 7.58 -11.19
C THR A 44 -39.73 7.05 -10.22
N PRO A 45 -38.65 7.80 -9.93
CA PRO A 45 -37.73 7.42 -8.87
C PRO A 45 -38.43 7.57 -7.51
N THR A 46 -38.72 6.45 -6.86
CA THR A 46 -39.06 6.43 -5.44
C THR A 46 -37.78 6.72 -4.65
N GLN A 47 -37.71 7.91 -4.07
CA GLN A 47 -36.75 8.21 -3.00
C GLN A 47 -37.12 7.38 -1.77
N THR A 48 -36.41 6.29 -1.53
CA THR A 48 -36.40 5.65 -0.22
C THR A 48 -35.40 6.40 0.65
N THR A 49 -35.91 7.29 1.49
CA THR A 49 -35.17 7.83 2.63
C THR A 49 -34.99 6.69 3.63
N GLU A 50 -33.85 5.99 3.60
CA GLU A 50 -33.41 5.18 4.72
C GLU A 50 -32.96 6.10 5.85
N ALA A 51 -33.62 5.98 7.00
CA ALA A 51 -33.23 6.61 8.24
C ALA A 51 -31.92 5.99 8.75
N PRO A 52 -31.01 6.77 9.38
CA PRO A 52 -29.81 6.21 9.98
C PRO A 52 -30.19 5.32 11.17
N THR A 53 -29.84 4.03 11.08
CA THR A 53 -29.90 3.09 12.22
C THR A 53 -28.67 3.34 13.12
N PRO A 54 -28.84 3.42 14.46
CA PRO A 54 -27.83 3.96 15.36
C PRO A 54 -26.59 3.09 15.51
N THR A 55 -25.45 3.77 15.66
CA THR A 55 -24.17 3.26 16.15
C THR A 55 -24.34 2.57 17.51
N PRO A 56 -23.87 1.33 17.71
CA PRO A 56 -23.75 0.78 19.06
C PRO A 56 -22.58 1.49 19.76
N THR A 57 -22.91 2.40 20.68
CA THR A 57 -21.96 2.97 21.64
C THR A 57 -21.56 1.88 22.63
N GLY A 58 -20.41 1.27 22.41
CA GLY A 58 -19.77 0.38 23.38
C GLY A 58 -19.18 1.17 24.54
N ASN A 59 -20.00 1.57 25.51
CA ASN A 59 -19.50 1.94 26.84
C ASN A 59 -19.26 0.65 27.63
N GLY A 60 -17.98 0.30 27.78
CA GLY A 60 -17.58 -0.78 28.67
C GLY A 60 -17.91 -0.45 30.13
N SER A 61 -18.69 -1.32 30.77
CA SER A 61 -18.61 -1.54 32.20
C SER A 61 -19.17 -2.91 32.57
N GLY A 62 -18.25 -3.73 33.10
CA GLY A 62 -18.45 -4.86 34.01
C GLY A 62 -19.76 -5.62 33.97
N GLY A 63 -19.70 -6.85 33.44
CA GLY A 63 -20.69 -7.87 33.74
C GLY A 63 -20.21 -9.24 33.29
N ASN A 64 -20.06 -10.17 34.25
CA ASN A 64 -19.97 -11.61 34.01
C ASN A 64 -21.27 -12.09 33.33
N GLY A 65 -21.38 -11.85 32.03
CA GLY A 65 -22.48 -12.29 31.20
C GLY A 65 -22.00 -13.37 30.26
N ASN A 66 -22.58 -14.56 30.38
CA ASN A 66 -22.56 -15.60 29.35
C ASN A 66 -23.43 -15.15 28.16
N GLY A 67 -23.18 -13.94 27.65
CA GLY A 67 -23.86 -13.33 26.53
C GLY A 67 -23.28 -13.96 25.28
N GLY A 68 -24.00 -14.92 24.70
CA GLY A 68 -23.67 -15.37 23.35
C GLY A 68 -23.62 -14.15 22.45
N ASP A 69 -22.47 -13.98 21.79
CA ASP A 69 -22.33 -13.04 20.68
C ASP A 69 -23.57 -13.22 19.81
N GLY A 70 -24.30 -12.13 19.56
CA GLY A 70 -25.56 -12.20 18.83
C GLY A 70 -25.43 -13.00 17.52
N PRO A 71 -26.54 -13.39 16.89
CA PRO A 71 -26.50 -14.22 15.69
C PRO A 71 -25.49 -13.66 14.68
N VAL A 72 -24.51 -14.49 14.30
CA VAL A 72 -23.43 -14.08 13.40
C VAL A 72 -24.06 -13.65 12.08
N ASP A 73 -23.86 -12.39 11.70
CA ASP A 73 -24.31 -11.87 10.41
C ASP A 73 -23.62 -12.65 9.28
N PRO A 74 -24.35 -13.42 8.45
CA PRO A 74 -23.76 -14.18 7.35
C PRO A 74 -22.99 -13.30 6.35
N ALA A 75 -23.38 -12.03 6.19
CA ALA A 75 -22.68 -11.11 5.29
C ALA A 75 -21.27 -10.73 5.80
N GLN A 76 -21.08 -10.68 7.12
CA GLN A 76 -19.77 -10.43 7.74
C GLN A 76 -18.85 -11.67 7.67
N GLN A 77 -19.42 -12.86 7.43
CA GLN A 77 -18.62 -14.08 7.29
C GLN A 77 -17.92 -14.14 5.92
N THR A 78 -18.55 -13.57 4.89
CA THR A 78 -18.04 -13.52 3.51
C THR A 78 -17.37 -12.20 3.14
N ARG A 79 -17.46 -11.18 4.00
CA ARG A 79 -16.82 -9.87 3.80
C ARG A 79 -16.17 -9.37 5.09
N ARG A 80 -14.85 -9.14 5.06
CA ARG A 80 -14.05 -8.77 6.24
C ARG A 80 -13.15 -7.58 5.93
N SER A 81 -13.16 -6.55 6.77
CA SER A 81 -12.40 -5.32 6.55
C SER A 81 -11.42 -5.03 7.67
N GLY A 82 -10.24 -4.50 7.32
CA GLY A 82 -9.20 -4.12 8.28
C GLY A 82 -7.82 -4.03 7.63
N PRO A 83 -6.73 -4.14 8.41
CA PRO A 83 -5.36 -4.11 7.90
C PRO A 83 -5.11 -5.27 6.94
N ALA A 84 -4.50 -4.99 5.78
CA ALA A 84 -4.22 -6.01 4.78
C ALA A 84 -3.40 -7.19 5.33
N ALA A 85 -2.46 -6.91 6.24
CA ALA A 85 -1.62 -7.92 6.89
C ALA A 85 -2.43 -8.98 7.68
N GLU A 86 -3.60 -8.63 8.22
CA GLU A 86 -4.44 -9.55 9.00
C GLU A 86 -5.24 -10.53 8.12
N TYR A 87 -5.42 -10.20 6.82
CA TYR A 87 -6.21 -11.00 5.89
C TYR A 87 -5.38 -11.85 4.94
N GLY A 88 -4.10 -12.06 5.26
CA GLY A 88 -3.14 -12.61 4.32
C GLY A 88 -3.06 -11.78 3.03
N GLY A 89 -3.38 -10.48 3.15
CA GLY A 89 -3.27 -9.46 2.10
C GLY A 89 -1.82 -9.33 1.64
N PRO A 90 -1.58 -8.51 0.60
CA PRO A 90 -0.30 -8.54 -0.08
C PRO A 90 0.86 -8.32 0.90
N PRO A 91 1.84 -9.23 1.04
CA PRO A 91 3.17 -8.86 1.49
C PRO A 91 3.68 -7.79 0.53
N PHE A 92 3.61 -6.55 0.99
CA PHE A 92 4.02 -5.39 0.25
C PHE A 92 5.54 -5.34 0.15
N GLY A 93 6.03 -4.68 -0.91
CA GLY A 93 7.33 -4.04 -0.91
C GLY A 93 7.15 -2.54 -1.11
N ASP A 94 7.68 -1.73 -0.20
CA ASP A 94 7.89 -0.30 -0.45
C ASP A 94 9.04 -0.16 -1.45
N GLN A 95 8.83 0.56 -2.56
CA GLN A 95 9.88 0.89 -3.53
C GLN A 95 10.43 2.30 -3.31
N GLY A 96 9.99 2.96 -2.25
CA GLY A 96 10.33 4.31 -1.88
C GLY A 96 9.19 5.29 -2.11
N ALA A 97 9.33 6.43 -1.44
CA ALA A 97 8.46 7.57 -1.55
C ALA A 97 9.23 8.74 -2.18
N GLU A 98 8.72 9.25 -3.30
CA GLU A 98 9.25 10.44 -3.96
C GLU A 98 8.60 11.68 -3.37
N PHE A 99 9.38 12.56 -2.72
CA PHE A 99 8.86 13.83 -2.22
C PHE A 99 8.51 14.77 -3.39
N LEU A 100 7.28 15.25 -3.42
CA LEU A 100 6.76 16.11 -4.49
C LEU A 100 6.72 17.60 -4.10
N GLY A 101 7.00 17.92 -2.84
CA GLY A 101 6.80 19.27 -2.28
C GLY A 101 5.55 19.36 -1.42
N ASP A 102 5.43 20.44 -0.64
CA ASP A 102 4.22 20.80 0.13
C ASP A 102 3.68 19.67 1.04
N GLY A 103 4.58 18.87 1.63
CA GLY A 103 4.19 17.74 2.48
C GLY A 103 3.49 16.62 1.70
N GLN A 104 3.84 16.43 0.43
CA GLN A 104 3.31 15.38 -0.42
C GLN A 104 4.39 14.42 -0.89
N TRP A 105 4.05 13.14 -0.94
CA TRP A 105 4.91 12.09 -1.47
C TRP A 105 4.14 11.22 -2.44
N CYS A 106 4.79 10.80 -3.52
CA CYS A 106 4.32 9.68 -4.29
C CYS A 106 4.96 8.39 -3.77
N SER A 107 4.16 7.50 -3.19
CA SER A 107 4.64 6.18 -2.79
C SER A 107 4.36 5.18 -3.92
N THR A 108 5.39 4.46 -4.35
CA THR A 108 5.27 3.35 -5.30
C THR A 108 5.44 2.03 -4.56
N VAL A 109 4.50 1.12 -4.78
CA VAL A 109 4.40 -0.12 -4.01
C VAL A 109 4.27 -1.30 -4.96
N ALA A 110 4.99 -2.37 -4.65
CA ALA A 110 4.79 -3.68 -5.25
C ALA A 110 3.76 -4.46 -4.41
N LEU A 111 2.63 -4.81 -5.03
CA LEU A 111 1.58 -5.63 -4.44
C LEU A 111 1.59 -7.03 -5.05
N PHE A 112 1.64 -8.05 -4.20
CA PHE A 112 1.60 -9.47 -4.57
C PHE A 112 1.19 -10.29 -3.34
N TRP A 113 0.67 -11.52 -3.50
CA TRP A 113 0.15 -12.34 -2.40
C TRP A 113 1.20 -13.07 -1.55
N GLY A 114 2.48 -12.91 -1.86
CA GLY A 114 3.58 -13.61 -1.21
C GLY A 114 3.94 -14.92 -1.89
N ASP A 115 4.40 -15.88 -1.08
CA ASP A 115 4.93 -17.16 -1.57
C ASP A 115 3.85 -18.09 -2.12
N ALA A 116 2.60 -17.95 -1.66
CA ALA A 116 1.48 -18.77 -2.12
C ALA A 116 0.23 -17.89 -2.29
N PRO A 117 -0.53 -17.99 -3.39
CA PRO A 117 -1.78 -17.23 -3.55
C PRO A 117 -2.88 -17.69 -2.58
N PRO A 118 -3.91 -16.86 -2.33
CA PRO A 118 -5.10 -17.27 -1.59
C PRO A 118 -5.94 -18.29 -2.38
N PRO A 119 -6.97 -18.91 -1.75
CA PRO A 119 -7.94 -19.73 -2.47
C PRO A 119 -8.61 -18.98 -3.62
N VAL A 120 -8.98 -19.69 -4.70
CA VAL A 120 -9.55 -19.13 -5.95
C VAL A 120 -10.81 -18.26 -5.77
N ASN A 121 -11.49 -18.41 -4.63
CA ASN A 121 -12.76 -17.76 -4.32
C ASN A 121 -12.61 -16.52 -3.43
N VAL A 122 -11.43 -15.91 -3.43
CA VAL A 122 -11.06 -14.81 -2.53
C VAL A 122 -10.57 -13.63 -3.34
N ALA A 123 -11.07 -12.44 -3.03
CA ALA A 123 -10.55 -11.18 -3.55
C ALA A 123 -10.27 -10.22 -2.40
N PHE A 124 -9.24 -9.40 -2.52
CA PHE A 124 -8.94 -8.33 -1.57
C PHE A 124 -8.85 -7.00 -2.28
N THR A 125 -9.64 -6.02 -1.86
CA THR A 125 -9.60 -4.66 -2.39
C THR A 125 -8.92 -3.74 -1.39
N ILE A 126 -7.95 -2.95 -1.83
CA ILE A 126 -7.34 -1.90 -1.01
C ILE A 126 -8.29 -0.71 -0.99
N ASP A 127 -8.85 -0.41 0.17
CA ASP A 127 -9.80 0.70 0.34
C ASP A 127 -9.07 2.00 0.70
N GLY A 128 -7.88 1.90 1.28
CA GLY A 128 -7.09 3.06 1.69
C GLY A 128 -5.85 2.67 2.48
N VAL A 129 -5.44 3.58 3.36
CA VAL A 129 -4.34 3.33 4.29
C VAL A 129 -4.70 3.79 5.71
N ALA A 130 -4.08 3.15 6.69
CA ALA A 130 -3.97 3.65 8.05
C ALA A 130 -2.53 4.15 8.27
N SER A 131 -2.39 5.24 9.02
CA SER A 131 -1.09 5.83 9.36
C SER A 131 -0.82 5.72 10.86
N HIS A 132 0.47 5.65 11.21
CA HIS A 132 0.94 5.75 12.59
C HIS A 132 1.99 6.88 12.70
N PRO A 133 1.77 7.91 13.54
CA PRO A 133 0.58 8.12 14.36
C PRO A 133 -0.69 8.35 13.53
N ALA A 134 -1.86 8.10 14.14
CA ALA A 134 -3.13 8.20 13.43
C ALA A 134 -3.35 9.62 12.88
N GLY A 135 -3.69 9.70 11.59
CA GLY A 135 -3.90 10.97 10.90
C GLY A 135 -2.60 11.71 10.54
N ALA A 136 -1.43 11.09 10.72
CA ALA A 136 -0.16 11.65 10.27
C ALA A 136 -0.08 11.72 8.75
N LEU A 137 -0.66 10.75 8.05
CA LEU A 137 -0.73 10.72 6.60
C LEU A 137 -2.13 10.37 6.14
N SER A 138 -2.56 11.04 5.07
CA SER A 138 -3.72 10.70 4.26
C SER A 138 -3.25 10.19 2.90
N ALA A 139 -4.01 9.28 2.30
CA ALA A 139 -3.69 8.74 0.99
C ALA A 139 -4.83 9.00 -0.01
N GLN A 140 -4.47 9.28 -1.25
CA GLN A 140 -5.39 9.51 -2.34
C GLN A 140 -5.12 8.51 -3.48
N PRO A 141 -6.17 8.00 -4.13
CA PRO A 141 -6.02 7.15 -5.30
C PRO A 141 -5.44 7.97 -6.46
N GLN A 142 -4.16 7.75 -6.78
CA GLN A 142 -3.49 8.49 -7.84
C GLN A 142 -2.31 7.70 -8.39
N VAL A 143 -2.20 7.67 -9.72
CA VAL A 143 -0.96 7.30 -10.38
C VAL A 143 -0.03 8.51 -10.37
N CYS A 144 1.10 8.38 -9.69
CA CYS A 144 2.11 9.42 -9.58
C CYS A 144 3.52 8.83 -9.65
N GLY A 145 4.51 9.73 -9.60
CA GLY A 145 5.92 9.40 -9.44
C GLY A 145 6.58 8.86 -10.70
N ASN A 146 7.90 8.72 -10.64
CA ASN A 146 8.72 8.31 -11.78
C ASN A 146 9.03 6.80 -11.82
N ALA A 147 8.60 6.05 -10.80
CA ALA A 147 8.93 4.64 -10.62
C ALA A 147 8.08 3.65 -11.46
N GLY A 148 7.34 4.15 -12.46
CA GLY A 148 6.70 3.30 -13.48
C GLY A 148 5.41 2.59 -13.05
N ALA A 149 4.80 2.98 -11.93
CA ALA A 149 3.46 2.53 -11.58
C ALA A 149 2.45 2.98 -12.66
N THR A 150 1.59 2.06 -13.09
CA THR A 150 0.58 2.32 -14.12
C THR A 150 -0.85 2.36 -13.55
N THR A 151 -1.00 2.04 -12.27
CA THR A 151 -2.30 1.97 -11.59
C THR A 151 -2.22 2.54 -10.18
N SER A 152 -3.37 2.95 -9.64
CA SER A 152 -3.51 3.39 -8.25
C SER A 152 -3.53 2.19 -7.31
N CYS A 153 -2.87 2.29 -6.15
CA CYS A 153 -2.95 1.27 -5.11
C CYS A 153 -4.34 1.24 -4.48
N ILE A 154 -4.90 2.40 -4.18
CA ILE A 154 -6.25 2.52 -3.62
C ILE A 154 -7.28 2.22 -4.70
N GLY A 155 -8.23 1.34 -4.38
CA GLY A 155 -9.21 0.77 -5.29
C GLY A 155 -8.72 -0.47 -6.05
N PHE A 156 -7.42 -0.82 -5.94
CA PHE A 156 -6.91 -2.02 -6.60
C PHE A 156 -7.47 -3.27 -5.94
N THR A 157 -7.96 -4.20 -6.76
CA THR A 157 -8.48 -5.49 -6.31
C THR A 157 -7.55 -6.60 -6.73
N MET A 158 -7.03 -7.31 -5.74
CA MET A 158 -6.22 -8.50 -5.92
C MET A 158 -7.11 -9.74 -5.95
N THR A 159 -6.95 -10.53 -7.00
CA THR A 159 -7.49 -11.88 -7.15
C THR A 159 -6.38 -12.92 -6.97
N PRO A 160 -6.70 -14.21 -6.81
CA PRO A 160 -5.69 -15.26 -6.57
C PRO A 160 -4.67 -15.40 -7.71
N GLU A 161 -5.08 -15.05 -8.92
CA GLU A 161 -4.25 -15.05 -10.13
C GLU A 161 -3.43 -13.75 -10.30
N THR A 162 -3.63 -12.77 -9.42
CA THR A 162 -2.90 -11.50 -9.49
C THR A 162 -1.42 -11.76 -9.23
N GLY A 163 -0.61 -11.59 -10.28
CA GLY A 163 0.84 -11.55 -10.17
C GLY A 163 1.33 -10.28 -9.48
N SER A 164 2.64 -10.04 -9.52
CA SER A 164 3.20 -8.79 -8.98
C SER A 164 2.73 -7.59 -9.78
N VAL A 165 2.11 -6.63 -9.10
CA VAL A 165 1.63 -5.37 -9.67
C VAL A 165 2.33 -4.20 -9.00
N PHE A 166 2.79 -3.25 -9.79
CA PHE A 166 3.30 -1.98 -9.30
C PHE A 166 2.18 -0.93 -9.38
N CYS A 167 1.88 -0.35 -8.22
CA CYS A 167 0.90 0.71 -8.11
C CYS A 167 1.51 1.92 -7.41
N SER A 168 0.87 3.08 -7.50
CA SER A 168 1.23 4.24 -6.70
C SER A 168 0.04 4.89 -6.02
N MET A 169 0.34 5.74 -5.04
CA MET A 169 -0.63 6.56 -4.33
C MET A 169 0.03 7.87 -3.91
N LEU A 170 -0.78 8.93 -3.87
CA LEU A 170 -0.34 10.20 -3.31
C LEU A 170 -0.57 10.18 -1.81
N LEU A 171 0.48 10.40 -1.04
CA LEU A 171 0.44 10.60 0.40
C LEU A 171 0.57 12.08 0.70
N THR A 172 -0.25 12.59 1.62
CA THR A 172 -0.20 13.99 2.07
C THR A 172 -0.11 14.03 3.59
N ALA A 173 0.81 14.84 4.10
CA ALA A 173 1.00 15.11 5.52
C ALA A 173 -0.30 15.65 6.12
N GLY A 174 -0.74 14.99 7.18
CA GLY A 174 -1.82 15.49 8.03
C GLY A 174 -1.28 16.36 9.17
N PRO A 175 -2.18 16.94 9.98
CA PRO A 175 -1.79 17.81 11.10
C PRO A 175 -1.00 17.09 12.20
N SER A 176 -1.09 15.75 12.26
CA SER A 176 -0.38 14.93 13.26
C SER A 176 0.97 14.41 12.74
N PHE A 177 1.44 14.83 11.57
CA PHE A 177 2.69 14.33 10.99
C PHE A 177 3.90 14.84 11.78
N PRO A 178 4.68 13.96 12.45
CA PRO A 178 5.77 14.40 13.31
C PRO A 178 7.10 14.52 12.55
N GLY A 179 7.08 14.50 11.22
CA GLY A 179 8.27 14.41 10.36
C GLY A 179 8.64 12.98 9.93
N GLN A 180 8.12 11.97 10.63
CA GLN A 180 8.16 10.57 10.21
C GLN A 180 6.85 9.84 10.53
N ALA A 181 6.32 9.07 9.61
CA ALA A 181 5.15 8.23 9.87
C ALA A 181 5.21 6.93 9.09
N THR A 182 4.54 5.91 9.60
CA THR A 182 4.36 4.65 8.89
C THR A 182 2.97 4.54 8.30
N VAL A 183 2.87 3.80 7.20
CA VAL A 183 1.61 3.56 6.49
C VAL A 183 1.41 2.06 6.30
N THR A 184 0.20 1.59 6.56
CA THR A 184 -0.27 0.23 6.30
C THR A 184 -1.52 0.25 5.45
N PHE A 185 -1.64 -0.66 4.50
CA PHE A 185 -2.88 -0.76 3.72
C PHE A 185 -4.03 -1.28 4.57
N VAL A 186 -5.20 -0.68 4.34
CA VAL A 186 -6.48 -1.19 4.84
C VAL A 186 -7.35 -1.53 3.65
N GLY A 187 -8.17 -2.56 3.80
CA GLY A 187 -8.99 -3.04 2.71
C GLY A 187 -10.05 -4.02 3.16
N THR A 188 -10.66 -4.63 2.17
CA THR A 188 -11.75 -5.56 2.35
C THR A 188 -11.49 -6.86 1.60
N LEU A 189 -11.50 -7.96 2.34
CA LEU A 189 -11.53 -9.32 1.84
C LEU A 189 -12.97 -9.71 1.51
N VAL A 190 -13.22 -10.23 0.32
CA VAL A 190 -14.51 -10.76 -0.13
C VAL A 190 -14.32 -12.21 -0.57
N CYS A 191 -15.20 -13.08 -0.09
CA CYS A 191 -15.19 -14.50 -0.40
C CYS A 191 -16.55 -14.99 -0.84
N THR A 192 -16.61 -16.03 -1.68
CA THR A 192 -17.90 -16.64 -2.04
C THR A 192 -18.55 -17.36 -0.85
N GLU A 193 -17.73 -17.91 0.05
CA GLU A 193 -18.14 -18.61 1.26
C GLU A 193 -17.19 -18.30 2.42
N ALA A 194 -17.71 -18.37 3.65
CA ALA A 194 -16.97 -18.03 4.87
C ALA A 194 -15.66 -18.82 5.03
N GLN A 195 -15.70 -20.12 4.72
CA GLN A 195 -14.54 -21.01 4.84
C GLN A 195 -13.34 -20.58 3.98
N TYR A 196 -13.57 -19.91 2.85
CA TYR A 196 -12.48 -19.39 2.01
C TYR A 196 -11.84 -18.14 2.61
N CYS A 197 -12.62 -17.30 3.30
CA CYS A 197 -12.09 -16.18 4.06
C CYS A 197 -11.27 -16.67 5.24
N ASP A 198 -11.75 -17.68 5.97
CA ASP A 198 -11.00 -18.29 7.07
C ASP A 198 -9.67 -18.88 6.58
N ALA A 199 -9.72 -19.63 5.47
CA ALA A 199 -8.52 -20.19 4.85
C ALA A 199 -7.54 -19.11 4.36
N ALA A 200 -8.03 -17.98 3.83
CA ALA A 200 -7.19 -16.87 3.39
C ALA A 200 -6.45 -16.20 4.56
N MET A 201 -7.15 -15.96 5.67
CA MET A 201 -6.56 -15.37 6.88
C MET A 201 -5.61 -16.33 7.61
N ALA A 202 -5.87 -17.63 7.56
CA ALA A 202 -5.01 -18.65 8.17
C ALA A 202 -3.71 -18.88 7.39
N ARG A 203 -3.54 -18.27 6.20
CA ARG A 203 -2.31 -18.39 5.42
C ARG A 203 -1.14 -17.74 6.16
N PRO A 204 0.03 -18.39 6.20
CA PRO A 204 1.24 -17.73 6.62
C PRO A 204 1.58 -16.64 5.60
N ALA A 205 1.52 -15.37 6.02
CA ALA A 205 1.99 -14.24 5.25
C ALA A 205 3.01 -13.48 6.10
N SER A 206 4.17 -13.16 5.51
CA SER A 206 5.08 -12.21 6.15
C SER A 206 4.54 -10.81 5.91
N PRO A 207 4.12 -10.06 6.94
CA PRO A 207 3.88 -8.64 6.76
C PRO A 207 5.21 -8.03 6.32
N GLY A 208 5.25 -7.42 5.13
CA GLY A 208 6.45 -6.72 4.67
C GLY A 208 6.87 -5.62 5.65
N PRO A 209 8.02 -4.97 5.44
CA PRO A 209 8.37 -3.79 6.22
C PRO A 209 7.35 -2.67 5.96
N PRO A 210 6.89 -1.94 7.00
CA PRO A 210 5.92 -0.86 6.80
C PRO A 210 6.48 0.20 5.84
N ILE A 211 5.58 0.88 5.11
CA ILE A 211 5.97 2.03 4.28
C ILE A 211 6.32 3.16 5.24
N VAL A 212 7.56 3.65 5.19
CA VAL A 212 8.04 4.73 6.05
C VAL A 212 8.15 5.99 5.22
N ILE A 213 7.46 7.05 5.66
CA ILE A 213 7.55 8.37 5.05
C ILE A 213 8.27 9.29 6.00
N THR A 214 9.30 9.95 5.48
CA THR A 214 10.12 10.92 6.21
C THR A 214 10.08 12.26 5.49
N ASP A 215 10.00 13.34 6.26
CA ASP A 215 10.20 14.69 5.77
C ASP A 215 11.66 14.91 5.37
N PRO A 216 11.97 15.21 4.10
CA PRO A 216 13.34 15.50 3.69
C PRO A 216 13.91 16.78 4.32
N GLY A 217 13.09 17.60 4.97
CA GLY A 217 13.49 18.86 5.61
C GLY A 217 13.82 18.77 7.11
N GLN A 218 13.65 17.61 7.76
CA GLN A 218 14.15 17.45 9.13
C GLN A 218 15.65 17.18 9.10
N PRO A 219 16.47 17.95 9.84
CA PRO A 219 17.85 17.53 10.07
C PRO A 219 17.79 16.17 10.75
N ASP A 220 18.54 15.19 10.24
CA ASP A 220 18.79 13.97 10.98
C ASP A 220 19.27 14.41 12.37
N GLU A 221 18.50 14.11 13.44
CA GLU A 221 19.05 14.18 14.79
C GLU A 221 20.16 13.13 14.82
N GLU A 222 21.39 13.56 14.45
CA GLU A 222 22.59 12.78 14.68
C GLU A 222 22.55 12.39 16.17
N PRO A 223 22.62 11.09 16.51
CA PRO A 223 22.61 10.68 17.89
C PRO A 223 23.76 11.42 18.59
N ASP A 224 23.42 12.14 19.65
CA ASP A 224 24.40 12.91 20.43
C ASP A 224 25.63 12.03 20.67
N PRO A 225 26.85 12.52 20.39
CA PRO A 225 28.06 11.75 20.64
C PRO A 225 28.02 11.31 22.11
N PRO A 226 28.39 10.05 22.41
CA PRO A 226 28.37 9.56 23.78
C PRO A 226 29.11 10.56 24.66
N THR A 227 28.40 11.11 25.65
CA THR A 227 28.96 12.09 26.57
C THR A 227 30.18 11.43 27.21
N GLU A 228 31.35 12.03 26.97
CA GLU A 228 32.63 11.54 27.49
C GLU A 228 32.45 11.32 28.99
N THR A 229 32.49 10.05 29.39
CA THR A 229 32.32 9.64 30.79
C THR A 229 33.44 10.30 31.59
N ASP A 230 33.07 10.96 32.70
CA ASP A 230 34.01 11.59 33.63
C ASP A 230 35.27 10.73 33.81
N PRO A 231 36.47 11.33 33.78
CA PRO A 231 37.70 10.59 34.00
C PRO A 231 37.64 9.87 35.35
N PRO A 232 38.20 8.64 35.46
CA PRO A 232 38.23 7.92 36.71
C PRO A 232 38.93 8.79 37.78
N ILE A 233 38.24 9.00 38.90
CA ILE A 233 38.83 9.58 40.11
C ILE A 233 39.95 8.62 40.53
N ASP A 234 41.19 9.08 40.32
CA ASP A 234 42.39 8.39 40.76
C ASP A 234 42.56 8.62 42.27
N ASP A 235 41.86 7.80 43.06
CA ASP A 235 42.07 7.67 44.50
C ASP A 235 43.34 6.83 44.76
N THR A 236 44.50 7.24 44.22
CA THR A 236 45.79 6.70 44.67
C THR A 236 46.25 7.49 45.90
N GLU A 237 45.75 7.01 47.03
CA GLU A 237 46.33 7.12 48.36
C GLU A 237 47.87 7.00 48.29
N SER A 238 48.59 7.97 48.84
CA SER A 238 50.00 7.81 49.24
C SER A 238 50.15 8.18 50.71
N PRO A 239 50.35 7.19 51.59
CA PRO A 239 50.81 7.42 52.95
C PRO A 239 52.33 7.40 52.99
N GLU A 240 52.97 8.41 53.58
CA GLU A 240 54.29 8.33 54.22
C GLU A 240 54.56 9.71 54.85
N SER A 241 54.43 9.91 56.15
CA SER A 241 55.28 9.40 57.23
C SER A 241 56.75 9.75 57.02
N GLU A 242 57.24 10.83 57.68
CA GLU A 242 58.32 10.68 58.66
C GLU A 242 58.44 11.94 59.55
N ALA A 243 58.61 11.67 60.84
CA ALA A 243 58.87 12.60 61.95
C ALA A 243 60.36 13.03 61.99
N PRO A 244 60.90 13.65 63.06
CA PRO A 244 60.34 14.51 64.11
C PRO A 244 60.73 16.00 63.97
#